data_AF-A0A4Y8RQ29-F1
#
_entry.id   AF-A0A4Y8RQ29-F1
#
_cell.length_a   1.000
_cell.length_b   1.000
_cell.length_c   1.000
_cell.angle_alpha   90.00
_cell.angle_beta   90.00
_cell.angle_gamma   90.00
#
_symmetry.space_group_name_H-M   'P 1'
#
loop_
_entity.id
_entity.type
_entity.pdbx_description
1 polymer ?
#
loop_
_entity_poly.entity_id
_entity_poly.type
_entity_poly.pdbx_seq_one_letter_code
_entity_poly.pdbx_strand_id
1 'polypeptide(L)'
;MPHKGDHEPGHDHPHEHEADLDLVEQAFIEGFQSAADPTSFLRLAGIPFEAKLSDGTELKLLRVSQERRVDIGSLSPHLGGQSFRYDPLPAQMVSKRDHLLFVYFDGEKARQYGFEDARALGGR
;
A
#
# COMPACT_ATOMS: atom_id res chain seq x y z
N MET A 1 47.91 -26.14 -3.49
CA MET A 1 46.46 -26.21 -3.76
C MET A 1 45.78 -25.35 -2.70
N PRO A 2 45.01 -24.31 -3.06
CA PRO A 2 44.44 -23.40 -2.07
C PRO A 2 43.07 -23.89 -1.59
N HIS A 3 42.75 -23.54 -0.34
CA HIS A 3 41.59 -23.96 0.42
C HIS A 3 40.31 -23.17 0.08
N LYS A 4 39.23 -23.94 0.04
CA LYS A 4 37.80 -23.66 0.16
C LYS A 4 37.42 -22.36 0.88
N GLY A 5 36.71 -21.48 0.17
CA GLY A 5 35.91 -20.41 0.76
C GLY A 5 34.48 -20.90 0.93
N ASP A 6 34.06 -21.08 2.17
CA ASP A 6 32.66 -21.26 2.53
C ASP A 6 31.94 -19.91 2.31
N HIS A 7 31.06 -19.86 1.30
CA HIS A 7 30.06 -18.81 1.18
C HIS A 7 28.83 -19.28 1.95
N GLU A 8 28.58 -18.69 3.12
CA GLU A 8 27.22 -18.64 3.66
C GLU A 8 26.42 -17.64 2.79
N PRO A 9 25.30 -18.05 2.17
CA PRO A 9 24.39 -17.09 1.59
C PRO A 9 23.59 -16.45 2.72
N GLY A 10 23.77 -15.14 2.91
CA GLY A 10 22.88 -14.33 3.73
C GLY A 10 21.44 -14.51 3.27
N HIS A 11 20.58 -14.89 4.21
CA HIS A 11 19.14 -14.90 4.06
C HIS A 11 18.65 -13.47 3.85
N ASP A 12 18.51 -13.08 2.59
CA ASP A 12 17.76 -11.90 2.19
C ASP A 12 16.28 -12.32 2.12
N HIS A 13 15.46 -11.90 3.09
CA HIS A 13 14.00 -12.09 3.08
C HIS A 13 13.24 -10.80 2.72
N PRO A 14 13.34 -10.26 1.47
CA PRO A 14 12.44 -9.19 1.03
C PRO A 14 10.97 -9.61 1.00
N HIS A 15 10.69 -10.89 0.75
CA HIS A 15 9.33 -11.37 0.47
C HIS A 15 8.44 -11.54 1.71
N GLU A 16 9.02 -11.78 2.88
CA GLU A 16 8.24 -12.00 4.12
C GLU A 16 7.69 -10.68 4.66
N HIS A 17 8.49 -9.62 4.57
CA HIS A 17 8.12 -8.32 5.12
C HIS A 17 6.98 -7.64 4.35
N GLU A 18 6.88 -7.89 3.03
CA GLU A 18 5.79 -7.37 2.18
C GLU A 18 4.49 -8.17 2.43
N ALA A 19 4.59 -9.51 2.53
CA ALA A 19 3.44 -10.38 2.80
C ALA A 19 2.81 -10.16 4.18
N ASP A 20 3.63 -9.91 5.22
CA ASP A 20 3.12 -9.62 6.57
C ASP A 20 2.35 -8.29 6.62
N LEU A 21 2.80 -7.28 5.87
CA LEU A 21 2.11 -6.00 5.75
C LEU A 21 0.75 -6.15 5.05
N ASP A 22 0.69 -6.96 4.00
CA ASP A 22 -0.57 -7.27 3.31
C ASP A 22 -1.61 -7.91 4.27
N LEU A 23 -1.18 -8.82 5.15
CA LEU A 23 -2.06 -9.47 6.13
C LEU A 23 -2.59 -8.47 7.17
N VAL A 24 -1.74 -7.54 7.64
CA VAL A 24 -2.14 -6.50 8.59
C VAL A 24 -3.12 -5.53 7.95
N GLU A 25 -2.85 -5.08 6.73
CA GLU A 25 -3.77 -4.21 5.98
C GLU A 25 -5.12 -4.90 5.74
N GLN A 26 -5.12 -6.18 5.37
CA GLN A 26 -6.35 -6.95 5.21
C GLN A 26 -7.16 -7.04 6.52
N ALA A 27 -6.51 -7.35 7.64
CA ALA A 27 -7.17 -7.41 8.95
C ALA A 27 -7.73 -6.03 9.36
N PHE A 28 -7.00 -4.95 9.07
CA PHE A 28 -7.51 -3.59 9.28
C PHE A 28 -8.77 -3.35 8.46
N ILE A 29 -8.77 -3.69 7.16
CA ILE A 29 -9.91 -3.48 6.26
C ILE A 29 -11.15 -4.20 6.81
N GLU A 30 -11.02 -5.47 7.16
CA GLU A 30 -12.12 -6.29 7.70
C GLU A 30 -12.66 -5.70 9.03
N GLY A 31 -11.75 -5.27 9.92
CA GLY A 31 -12.12 -4.63 11.19
C GLY A 31 -12.79 -3.27 11.00
N PHE A 32 -12.27 -2.45 10.09
CA PHE A 32 -12.79 -1.11 9.83
C PHE A 32 -14.19 -1.16 9.18
N GLN A 33 -14.42 -2.10 8.26
CA GLN A 33 -15.73 -2.31 7.64
C GLN A 33 -16.82 -2.73 8.65
N SER A 34 -16.44 -3.49 9.67
CA SER A 34 -17.36 -4.00 10.70
C SER A 34 -17.48 -3.09 11.92
N ALA A 35 -16.65 -2.04 12.03
CA ALA A 35 -16.62 -1.15 13.17
C ALA A 35 -17.92 -0.33 13.31
N ALA A 36 -18.59 -0.43 14.46
CA ALA A 36 -19.76 0.39 14.77
C ALA A 36 -19.40 1.88 14.98
N ASP A 37 -18.16 2.17 15.37
CA ASP A 37 -17.60 3.52 15.44
C ASP A 37 -16.26 3.56 14.67
N PRO A 38 -16.29 3.92 13.38
CA PRO A 38 -15.09 4.01 12.56
C PRO A 38 -14.06 5.02 13.11
N THR A 39 -14.51 6.09 13.76
CA THR A 39 -13.61 7.14 14.26
C THR A 39 -12.80 6.63 15.44
N SER A 40 -13.45 5.97 16.40
CA SER A 40 -12.76 5.35 17.53
C SER A 40 -11.86 4.19 17.09
N PHE A 41 -12.26 3.45 16.05
CA PHE A 41 -11.40 2.42 15.45
C PHE A 41 -10.10 3.02 14.91
N LEU A 42 -10.17 4.14 14.16
CA LEU A 42 -8.96 4.82 13.66
C LEU A 42 -8.04 5.29 14.78
N ARG A 43 -8.61 5.81 15.88
CA ARG A 43 -7.83 6.19 17.07
C ARG A 43 -7.11 5.00 17.68
N LEU A 44 -7.79 3.86 17.81
CA LEU A 44 -7.21 2.63 18.34
C LEU A 44 -6.10 2.09 17.43
N ALA A 45 -6.27 2.20 16.12
CA ALA A 45 -5.26 1.83 15.13
C ALA A 45 -4.07 2.79 15.06
N GLY A 46 -4.12 3.92 15.78
CA GLY A 46 -3.04 4.91 15.79
C GLY A 46 -2.99 5.79 14.55
N ILE A 47 -4.09 5.92 13.81
CA ILE A 47 -4.17 6.83 12.66
C ILE A 47 -4.48 8.25 13.17
N PRO A 48 -3.58 9.22 12.97
CA PRO A 48 -3.81 10.59 13.43
C PRO A 48 -4.83 11.30 12.54
N PHE A 49 -5.74 12.05 13.16
CA PHE A 49 -6.71 12.88 12.43
C PHE A 49 -6.10 14.20 11.97
N GLU A 50 -5.10 14.67 12.71
CA GLU A 50 -4.29 15.84 12.40
C GLU A 50 -2.83 15.47 12.57
N ALA A 51 -1.99 15.88 11.63
CA ALA A 51 -0.55 15.64 11.68
C ALA A 51 0.21 16.87 11.16
N LYS A 52 1.50 16.94 11.47
CA LYS A 52 2.38 17.98 10.95
C LYS A 52 3.63 17.36 10.36
N LEU A 53 3.91 17.70 9.10
CA LEU A 53 5.11 17.25 8.41
C LEU A 53 6.34 18.02 8.90
N SER A 54 7.52 17.49 8.61
CA SER A 54 8.81 18.10 9.00
C SER A 54 9.05 19.48 8.39
N ASP A 55 8.42 19.79 7.26
CA ASP A 55 8.46 21.11 6.61
C ASP A 55 7.45 22.11 7.23
N GLY A 56 6.68 21.68 8.23
CA GLY A 56 5.67 22.49 8.90
C GLY A 56 4.27 22.41 8.29
N THR A 57 4.08 21.67 7.20
CA THR A 57 2.77 21.48 6.56
C THR A 57 1.82 20.76 7.52
N GLU A 58 0.63 21.33 7.74
CA GLU A 58 -0.43 20.69 8.51
C GLU A 58 -1.26 19.77 7.62
N LEU A 59 -1.60 18.59 8.14
CA LEU A 59 -2.43 17.60 7.47
C LEU A 59 -3.70 17.36 8.28
N LYS A 60 -4.85 17.31 7.60
CA LYS A 60 -6.14 16.98 8.21
C LYS A 60 -6.79 15.80 7.49
N LEU A 61 -7.08 14.72 8.21
CA LEU A 61 -7.69 13.52 7.65
C LEU A 61 -9.13 13.86 7.20
N LEU A 62 -9.41 13.65 5.92
CA LEU A 62 -10.74 13.88 5.35
C LEU A 62 -11.53 12.59 5.17
N ARG A 63 -10.84 11.51 4.81
CA ARG A 63 -11.48 10.27 4.36
C ARG A 63 -10.53 9.08 4.44
N VAL A 64 -11.11 7.93 4.72
CA VAL A 64 -10.51 6.61 4.45
C VAL A 64 -11.18 6.06 3.20
N SER A 65 -10.39 5.65 2.21
CA SER A 65 -10.84 5.09 0.94
C SER A 65 -10.40 3.64 0.84
N GLN A 66 -11.29 2.77 0.38
CA GLN A 66 -10.96 1.39 0.06
C GLN A 66 -11.23 1.17 -1.43
N GLU A 67 -10.20 0.71 -2.13
CA GLU A 67 -10.24 0.49 -3.57
C GLU A 67 -9.89 -0.95 -3.88
N ARG A 68 -10.78 -1.66 -4.59
CA ARG A 68 -10.46 -2.95 -5.18
C ARG A 68 -9.95 -2.76 -6.60
N ARG A 69 -8.68 -3.09 -6.84
CA ARG A 69 -8.06 -3.06 -8.17
C ARG A 69 -7.93 -4.47 -8.71
N VAL A 70 -8.35 -4.64 -9.96
CA VAL A 70 -8.30 -5.92 -10.67
C VAL A 70 -7.71 -5.68 -12.05
N ASP A 71 -6.52 -6.23 -12.27
CA ASP A 71 -5.85 -6.14 -13.57
C ASP A 71 -6.30 -7.30 -14.44
N ILE A 72 -6.90 -6.98 -15.60
CA ILE A 72 -7.57 -7.96 -16.47
C ILE A 72 -6.88 -8.20 -17.81
N GLY A 73 -5.90 -7.38 -18.19
CA GLY A 73 -5.28 -7.44 -19.51
C GLY A 73 -3.94 -6.73 -19.53
N SER A 74 -3.09 -7.09 -20.49
CA SER A 74 -1.82 -6.42 -20.76
C SER A 74 -1.84 -5.76 -22.13
N LEU A 75 -1.02 -4.71 -22.27
CA LEU A 75 -0.79 -4.02 -23.52
C LEU A 75 0.69 -4.16 -23.89
N SER A 76 0.98 -4.79 -25.02
CA SER A 76 2.34 -4.98 -25.52
C SER A 76 2.55 -4.18 -26.80
N PRO A 77 3.59 -3.32 -26.90
CA PRO A 77 3.87 -2.58 -28.12
C PRO A 77 4.39 -3.51 -29.21
N HIS A 78 4.01 -3.26 -30.46
CA HIS A 78 4.65 -3.89 -31.61
C HIS A 78 5.98 -3.20 -31.92
N LEU A 79 6.86 -3.92 -32.61
CA LEU A 79 8.14 -3.38 -33.07
C LEU A 79 7.89 -2.18 -34.00
N GLY A 80 8.49 -1.03 -33.69
CA GLY A 80 8.25 0.23 -34.41
C GLY A 80 7.20 1.15 -33.78
N GLY A 81 6.56 0.76 -32.67
CA GLY A 81 5.84 1.67 -31.75
C GLY A 81 4.52 2.25 -32.23
N GLN A 82 4.09 1.96 -33.47
CA GLN A 82 2.87 2.53 -34.05
C GLN A 82 1.60 1.71 -33.80
N SER A 83 1.72 0.54 -33.18
CA SER A 83 0.57 -0.31 -32.85
C SER A 83 0.80 -1.10 -31.57
N PHE A 84 -0.29 -1.50 -30.91
CA PHE A 84 -0.27 -2.28 -29.67
C PHE A 84 -1.10 -3.56 -29.82
N ARG A 85 -0.68 -4.60 -29.11
CA ARG A 85 -1.44 -5.84 -28.94
C ARG A 85 -2.04 -5.85 -27.54
N TYR A 86 -3.34 -6.08 -27.46
CA TYR A 86 -4.04 -6.32 -26.21
C TYR A 86 -4.18 -7.82 -26.00
N ASP A 87 -3.78 -8.31 -24.84
CA ASP A 87 -3.94 -9.70 -24.44
C ASP A 87 -4.67 -9.76 -23.08
N PRO A 88 -5.87 -10.35 -23.00
CA PRO A 88 -6.51 -10.63 -21.72
C PRO A 88 -5.62 -11.50 -20.84
N LEU A 89 -5.54 -11.18 -19.54
CA LEU A 89 -4.75 -11.96 -18.60
C LEU A 89 -5.45 -13.30 -18.32
N PRO A 90 -4.72 -14.43 -18.35
CA PRO A 90 -5.21 -15.70 -17.84
C PRO A 90 -5.67 -15.56 -16.39
N ALA A 91 -6.68 -16.34 -15.98
CA ALA A 91 -7.27 -16.22 -14.64
C ALA A 91 -6.24 -16.34 -13.49
N GLN A 92 -5.19 -17.14 -13.67
CA GLN A 92 -4.11 -17.31 -12.68
C GLN A 92 -3.16 -16.10 -12.60
N MET A 93 -3.19 -15.21 -13.60
CA MET A 93 -2.39 -13.99 -13.67
C MET A 93 -3.20 -12.73 -13.34
N VAL A 94 -4.52 -12.86 -13.16
CA VAL A 94 -5.37 -11.75 -12.70
C VAL A 94 -4.99 -11.43 -11.27
N SER A 95 -4.34 -10.30 -11.07
CA SER A 95 -4.06 -9.76 -9.75
C SER A 95 -5.30 -9.06 -9.21
N LYS A 96 -5.67 -9.36 -7.97
CA LYS A 96 -6.71 -8.64 -7.22
C LYS A 96 -6.05 -8.06 -5.98
N ARG A 97 -6.05 -6.74 -5.88
CA ARG A 97 -5.45 -6.04 -4.74
C ARG A 97 -6.49 -5.11 -4.16
N ASP A 98 -6.77 -5.30 -2.88
CA ASP A 98 -7.50 -4.31 -2.09
C ASP A 98 -6.47 -3.31 -1.57
N HIS A 99 -6.77 -2.02 -1.74
CA HIS A 99 -5.92 -0.93 -1.30
C HIS A 99 -6.68 -0.06 -0.31
N LEU A 100 -6.04 0.24 0.80
CA LEU A 100 -6.50 1.19 1.79
C LEU A 100 -5.73 2.51 1.67
N LEU A 101 -6.46 3.61 1.56
CA LEU A 101 -5.87 4.94 1.39
C LEU A 101 -6.46 5.91 2.40
N PHE A 102 -5.57 6.62 3.09
CA PHE A 102 -5.91 7.71 4.00
C PHE A 102 -5.70 9.04 3.28
N VAL A 103 -6.79 9.78 3.09
CA VAL A 103 -6.80 11.02 2.32
C VAL A 103 -6.75 12.19 3.30
N TYR A 104 -5.61 12.87 3.32
CA TYR A 104 -5.39 14.09 4.10
C TYR A 104 -5.46 15.33 3.22
N PHE A 105 -5.90 16.46 3.76
CA PHE A 105 -5.78 17.77 3.13
C PHE A 105 -4.61 18.53 3.76
N ASP A 106 -3.75 19.11 2.92
CA ASP A 106 -2.53 19.80 3.35
C ASP A 106 -2.67 21.34 3.41
N GLY A 107 -3.88 21.86 3.16
CA GLY A 107 -4.14 23.30 2.98
C GLY A 107 -4.30 23.73 1.52
N GLU A 108 -3.79 22.95 0.58
CA GLU A 108 -3.86 23.22 -0.87
C GLU A 108 -4.53 22.09 -1.65
N LYS A 109 -4.17 20.83 -1.37
CA LYS A 109 -4.61 19.64 -2.10
C LYS A 109 -4.81 18.43 -1.19
N ALA A 110 -5.51 17.44 -1.74
CA ALA A 110 -5.59 16.13 -1.14
C ALA A 110 -4.28 15.35 -1.37
N ARG A 111 -3.77 14.72 -0.32
CA ARG A 111 -2.64 13.78 -0.34
C ARG A 111 -3.14 12.42 0.13
N GLN A 112 -2.64 11.35 -0.47
CA GLN A 112 -3.01 9.97 -0.17
C GLN A 112 -1.82 9.26 0.48
N TYR A 113 -2.10 8.50 1.53
CA TYR A 113 -1.12 7.70 2.27
C TYR A 113 -1.63 6.28 2.40
N GLY A 114 -0.73 5.30 2.30
CA GLY A 114 -1.02 3.91 2.66
C GLY A 114 -1.17 3.74 4.18
N PHE A 115 -1.50 2.53 4.63
CA PHE A 115 -1.75 2.26 6.05
C PHE A 115 -0.55 2.59 6.96
N GLU A 116 0.63 2.05 6.66
CA GLU A 116 1.83 2.28 7.47
C GLU A 116 2.27 3.75 7.46
N ASP A 117 2.26 4.39 6.28
CA ASP A 117 2.63 5.81 6.16
C ASP A 117 1.68 6.70 6.97
N ALA A 118 0.37 6.43 6.92
CA ALA A 118 -0.62 7.17 7.68
C ALA A 118 -0.41 6.99 9.19
N ARG A 119 -0.10 5.78 9.65
CA ARG A 119 0.22 5.51 11.05
C ARG A 119 1.51 6.22 11.51
N ALA A 120 2.52 6.25 10.66
CA ALA A 120 3.80 6.91 10.94
C ALA A 120 3.67 8.43 11.13
N LEU A 121 2.61 9.06 10.60
CA LEU A 121 2.34 10.48 10.83
C LEU A 121 2.07 10.82 12.31
N GLY A 122 1.61 9.85 13.11
CA GLY A 122 1.26 10.05 14.53
C GLY A 122 2.40 9.75 15.51
N GLY A 123 3.49 9.15 15.04
CA GLY A 123 4.62 8.71 15.86
C GLY A 123 5.79 9.70 15.94
N ARG A 124 5.61 10.95 15.51
CA ARG A 124 6.64 12.01 15.48
C ARG A 124 6.35 13.13 16.48
#